data_AF-A0A818N0B6-F1
#
_entry.id   AF-A0A818N0B6-F1
#
_cell.length_a   1.000
_cell.length_b   1.000
_cell.length_c   1.000
_cell.angle_alpha   90.00
_cell.angle_beta   90.00
_cell.angle_gamma   90.00
#
_symmetry.space_group_name_H-M   'P 1'
#
loop_
_entity.id
_entity.type
_entity.pdbx_description
1 polymer ?
#
loop_
_entity_poly.entity_id
_entity_poly.type
_entity_poly.pdbx_seq_one_letter_code
_entity_poly.pdbx_strand_id
1 'polypeptide(L)'
;RDTIEAFASSITNALAFSAILEVMGVGDEKASVLSATFVWLIKDGVGMLGRILFAWFNGTGLDSNLKMWRFYADILNDLATSIDLIAPFFKHLLLPITCLSNLSRSIVGVAGGSTRAALTQHQAIAHNMGDVSAKDGSQETLVNLLALLVNIFLLHTIKRDRLLVWFLYFVLTTLHLYANYRAIRTLQLRTFNWNRFVLLCQYYFQHGEIQTIKYINRHEPILKEVQQSIRSYVGIQLNENHVQSIDINQFIKNHFSILYNQYLKCF
;
A
#
# COMPACT_ATOMS: atom_id res chain seq x y z
N ARG A 1 -14.30 -1.17 7.98
CA ARG A 1 -13.78 -1.05 6.60
C ARG A 1 -12.51 -1.87 6.51
N ASP A 2 -11.54 -1.57 7.36
CA ASP A 2 -10.31 -2.35 7.58
C ASP A 2 -10.61 -3.80 8.04
N THR A 3 -11.70 -4.00 8.77
CA THR A 3 -12.16 -5.35 9.17
C THR A 3 -12.60 -6.25 8.01
N ILE A 4 -13.23 -5.70 6.97
CA ILE A 4 -13.66 -6.48 5.80
C ILE A 4 -12.45 -6.88 4.97
N GLU A 5 -11.55 -5.92 4.78
CA GLU A 5 -10.26 -6.10 4.11
C GLU A 5 -9.43 -7.20 4.79
N ALA A 6 -9.23 -7.12 6.10
CA ALA A 6 -8.46 -8.10 6.87
C ALA A 6 -9.10 -9.49 6.85
N PHE A 7 -10.43 -9.57 6.95
CA PHE A 7 -11.15 -10.84 6.86
C PHE A 7 -10.96 -11.50 5.49
N ALA A 8 -11.17 -10.75 4.40
CA ALA A 8 -11.03 -11.26 3.04
C ALA A 8 -9.58 -11.70 2.75
N SER A 9 -8.59 -10.89 3.14
CA SER A 9 -7.16 -11.21 3.00
C SER A 9 -6.77 -12.48 3.78
N SER A 10 -7.30 -12.64 5.01
CA SER A 10 -7.04 -13.82 5.82
C SER A 10 -7.56 -15.12 5.18
N ILE A 11 -8.73 -15.07 4.51
CA ILE A 11 -9.27 -16.22 3.78
C ILE A 11 -8.44 -16.52 2.53
N THR A 12 -8.14 -15.53 1.69
CA THR A 12 -7.37 -15.74 0.46
C THR A 12 -5.96 -16.24 0.75
N ASN A 13 -5.32 -15.72 1.82
CA ASN A 13 -4.01 -16.20 2.27
C ASN A 13 -4.04 -17.65 2.76
N ALA A 14 -5.11 -18.09 3.43
CA ALA A 14 -5.23 -19.49 3.85
C ALA A 14 -5.38 -20.45 2.66
N LEU A 15 -6.14 -20.05 1.63
CA LEU A 15 -6.26 -20.81 0.38
C LEU A 15 -4.91 -20.92 -0.35
N ALA A 16 -4.19 -19.80 -0.48
CA ALA A 16 -2.85 -19.78 -1.08
C ALA A 16 -1.84 -20.62 -0.28
N PHE A 17 -1.87 -20.52 1.05
CA PHE A 17 -1.02 -21.33 1.92
C PHE A 17 -1.28 -22.83 1.73
N SER A 18 -2.55 -23.24 1.66
CA SER A 18 -2.91 -24.64 1.37
C SER A 18 -2.37 -25.10 0.00
N ALA A 19 -2.44 -24.24 -1.02
CA ALA A 19 -1.89 -24.55 -2.35
C ALA A 19 -0.36 -24.75 -2.30
N ILE A 20 0.37 -23.92 -1.55
CA ILE A 20 1.82 -24.08 -1.37
C ILE A 20 2.15 -25.39 -0.64
N LEU A 21 1.41 -25.74 0.42
CA LEU A 21 1.62 -27.01 1.13
C LEU A 21 1.42 -28.22 0.21
N GLU A 22 0.40 -28.20 -0.67
CA GLU A 22 0.19 -29.25 -1.67
C GLU A 22 1.41 -29.42 -2.57
N VAL A 23 2.01 -28.32 -3.05
CA VAL A 23 3.17 -28.38 -3.96
C VAL A 23 4.46 -28.77 -3.25
N MET A 24 4.60 -28.42 -1.96
CA MET A 24 5.71 -28.86 -1.11
C MET A 24 5.62 -30.35 -0.75
N GLY A 25 4.55 -31.05 -1.17
CA GLY A 25 4.39 -32.49 -0.96
C GLY A 25 3.79 -32.85 0.40
N VAL A 26 3.14 -31.91 1.08
CA VAL A 26 2.41 -32.22 2.32
C VAL A 26 1.26 -33.18 1.99
N GLY A 27 1.34 -34.38 2.56
CA GLY A 27 0.39 -35.47 2.28
C GLY A 27 0.86 -36.48 1.23
N ASP A 28 2.09 -36.34 0.70
CA ASP A 28 2.73 -37.33 -0.17
C ASP A 28 3.86 -38.05 0.58
N GLU A 29 3.75 -39.37 0.75
CA GLU A 29 4.74 -40.21 1.44
C GLU A 29 6.11 -40.21 0.76
N LYS A 30 6.17 -39.88 -0.54
CA LYS A 30 7.42 -39.82 -1.32
C LYS A 30 8.10 -38.45 -1.26
N ALA A 31 7.44 -37.44 -0.66
CA ALA A 31 7.99 -36.10 -0.59
C ALA A 31 9.13 -36.01 0.43
N SER A 32 10.23 -35.38 0.03
CA SER A 32 11.39 -35.15 0.89
C SER A 32 11.17 -33.94 1.79
N VAL A 33 11.08 -34.20 3.11
CA VAL A 33 11.04 -33.14 4.14
C VAL A 33 12.27 -32.22 4.04
N LEU A 34 13.44 -32.78 3.71
CA LEU A 34 14.68 -32.02 3.54
C LEU A 34 14.57 -31.04 2.37
N SER A 35 14.03 -31.48 1.22
CA SER A 35 13.85 -30.62 0.05
C SER A 35 12.85 -29.49 0.33
N ALA A 36 11.73 -29.78 1.00
CA ALA A 36 10.76 -28.76 1.42
C ALA A 36 11.39 -27.74 2.39
N THR A 37 12.23 -28.22 3.32
CA THR A 37 12.97 -27.38 4.26
C THR A 37 13.94 -26.44 3.53
N PHE A 38 14.67 -26.92 2.53
CA PHE A 38 15.55 -26.08 1.72
C PHE A 38 14.80 -24.98 0.97
N VAL A 39 13.66 -25.31 0.35
CA VAL A 39 12.80 -24.30 -0.30
C VAL A 39 12.36 -23.24 0.72
N TRP A 40 11.97 -23.67 1.92
CA TRP A 40 11.54 -22.78 2.99
C TRP A 40 12.65 -21.85 3.49
N LEU A 41 13.87 -22.36 3.69
CA LEU A 41 15.02 -21.55 4.09
C LEU A 41 15.44 -20.55 3.02
N ILE A 42 15.52 -20.98 1.76
CA ILE A 42 15.94 -20.11 0.65
C ILE A 42 14.92 -18.98 0.43
N LYS A 43 13.62 -19.31 0.36
CA LYS A 43 12.58 -18.27 0.17
C LYS A 43 12.59 -17.25 1.32
N ASP A 44 12.85 -17.69 2.55
CA ASP A 44 12.88 -16.80 3.72
C ASP A 44 14.12 -15.91 3.71
N GLY A 45 15.29 -16.46 3.38
CA GLY A 45 16.52 -15.69 3.18
C GLY A 45 16.39 -14.61 2.09
N VAL A 46 15.78 -14.95 0.94
CA VAL A 46 15.48 -13.96 -0.12
C VAL A 46 14.54 -12.87 0.40
N GLY A 47 13.50 -13.24 1.15
CA GLY A 47 12.58 -12.28 1.77
C GLY A 47 13.25 -11.36 2.78
N MET A 48 14.18 -11.88 3.60
CA MET A 48 14.99 -11.09 4.55
C MET A 48 15.87 -10.06 3.84
N LEU A 49 16.58 -10.45 2.79
CA LEU A 49 17.39 -9.51 2.00
C LEU A 49 16.50 -8.46 1.33
N GLY A 50 15.37 -8.89 0.76
CA GLY A 50 14.40 -8.02 0.11
C GLY A 50 13.85 -6.93 1.02
N ARG A 51 13.41 -7.28 2.24
CA ARG A 51 12.89 -6.29 3.20
C ARG A 51 13.94 -5.29 3.65
N ILE A 52 15.20 -5.72 3.84
CA ILE A 52 16.31 -4.83 4.21
C ILE A 52 16.57 -3.83 3.09
N LEU A 53 16.73 -4.31 1.85
CA LEU A 53 16.97 -3.45 0.68
C LEU A 53 15.81 -2.50 0.44
N PHE A 54 14.57 -2.99 0.53
CA PHE A 54 13.39 -2.15 0.34
C PHE A 54 13.31 -1.04 1.40
N ALA A 55 13.53 -1.36 2.68
CA ALA A 55 13.55 -0.38 3.74
C ALA A 55 14.64 0.69 3.52
N TRP A 56 15.82 0.27 3.07
CA TRP A 56 16.93 1.17 2.75
C TRP A 56 16.59 2.16 1.63
N PHE A 57 16.02 1.67 0.52
CA PHE A 57 15.75 2.52 -0.64
C PHE A 57 14.47 3.36 -0.52
N ASN A 58 13.44 2.86 0.14
CA ASN A 58 12.10 3.47 0.13
C ASN A 58 11.63 3.98 1.51
N GLY A 59 12.41 3.75 2.58
CA GLY A 59 11.97 4.02 3.95
C GLY A 59 11.50 5.46 4.21
N THR A 60 12.14 6.45 3.60
CA THR A 60 11.81 7.89 3.75
C THR A 60 10.45 8.27 3.15
N GLY A 61 9.93 7.46 2.22
CA GLY A 61 8.66 7.70 1.53
C GLY A 61 7.45 7.04 2.20
N LEU A 62 7.66 6.11 3.15
CA LEU A 62 6.60 5.23 3.65
C LEU A 62 5.57 5.97 4.52
N ASP A 63 6.00 6.94 5.31
CA ASP A 63 5.14 7.76 6.17
C ASP A 63 4.56 8.98 5.44
N SER A 64 5.34 9.61 4.56
CA SER A 64 4.91 10.76 3.76
C SER A 64 3.82 10.37 2.75
N ASN A 65 4.03 9.31 1.98
CA ASN A 65 3.10 8.79 0.99
C ASN A 65 2.26 7.61 1.52
N LEU A 66 1.84 7.69 2.79
CA LEU A 66 1.17 6.62 3.53
C LEU A 66 -0.02 6.01 2.79
N LYS A 67 -0.94 6.84 2.26
CA LYS A 67 -2.13 6.35 1.54
C LYS A 67 -1.77 5.51 0.32
N MET A 68 -0.75 5.94 -0.40
CA MET A 68 -0.26 5.28 -1.61
C MET A 68 0.39 3.94 -1.25
N TRP A 69 1.33 3.96 -0.29
CA TRP A 69 2.05 2.75 0.13
C TRP A 69 1.13 1.70 0.76
N ARG A 70 0.09 2.12 1.50
CA ARG A 70 -0.90 1.20 2.05
C ARG A 70 -1.68 0.49 0.95
N PHE A 71 -2.20 1.24 -0.03
CA PHE A 71 -2.91 0.64 -1.17
C PHE A 71 -1.99 -0.24 -2.04
N TYR A 72 -0.74 0.16 -2.25
CA TYR A 72 0.24 -0.65 -3.00
C TYR A 72 0.64 -1.93 -2.27
N ALA A 73 0.80 -1.88 -0.95
CA ALA A 73 1.11 -3.06 -0.16
C ALA A 73 0.01 -4.12 -0.31
N ASP A 74 -1.26 -3.70 -0.30
CA ASP A 74 -2.38 -4.63 -0.46
C ASP A 74 -2.47 -5.21 -1.89
N ILE A 75 -2.27 -4.40 -2.93
CA ILE A 75 -2.15 -4.90 -4.32
C ILE A 75 -1.01 -5.91 -4.43
N LEU A 76 0.16 -5.60 -3.87
CA LEU A 76 1.33 -6.48 -3.93
C LEU A 76 1.10 -7.78 -3.13
N ASN A 77 0.34 -7.73 -2.04
CA ASN A 77 -0.05 -8.90 -1.27
C ASN A 77 -0.98 -9.81 -2.08
N ASP A 78 -2.01 -9.25 -2.73
CA ASP A 78 -2.90 -10.00 -3.61
C ASP A 78 -2.15 -10.64 -4.78
N LEU A 79 -1.19 -9.94 -5.38
CA LEU A 79 -0.31 -10.52 -6.40
C LEU A 79 0.53 -11.68 -5.85
N ALA A 80 1.09 -11.56 -4.65
CA ALA A 80 1.82 -12.64 -4.00
C ALA A 80 0.93 -13.87 -3.75
N THR A 81 -0.31 -13.64 -3.33
CA THR A 81 -1.32 -14.69 -3.11
C THR A 81 -1.75 -15.34 -4.43
N SER A 82 -1.88 -14.57 -5.51
CA SER A 82 -2.10 -15.11 -6.87
C SER A 82 -0.96 -16.02 -7.33
N ILE A 83 0.28 -15.60 -7.09
CA ILE A 83 1.50 -16.36 -7.44
C ILE A 83 1.49 -17.72 -6.73
N ASP A 84 1.13 -17.75 -5.44
CA ASP A 84 1.03 -18.98 -4.67
C ASP A 84 -0.10 -19.90 -5.16
N LEU A 85 -1.27 -19.34 -5.51
CA LEU A 85 -2.38 -20.11 -6.08
C LEU A 85 -2.06 -20.71 -7.46
N ILE A 86 -1.10 -20.12 -8.19
CA ILE A 86 -0.61 -20.63 -9.48
C ILE A 86 0.44 -21.74 -9.30
N ALA A 87 1.11 -21.82 -8.14
CA ALA A 87 2.19 -22.77 -7.88
C ALA A 87 1.85 -24.24 -8.23
N PRO A 88 0.63 -24.77 -7.97
CA PRO A 88 0.29 -26.15 -8.31
C PRO A 88 0.36 -26.49 -9.80
N PHE A 89 0.23 -25.50 -10.68
CA PHE A 89 0.35 -25.69 -12.13
C PHE A 89 1.82 -25.74 -12.60
N PHE A 90 2.76 -25.21 -11.81
CA PHE A 90 4.17 -25.07 -12.18
C PHE A 90 5.09 -25.64 -11.10
N LYS A 91 4.88 -26.91 -10.71
CA LYS A 91 5.65 -27.57 -9.63
C LYS A 91 7.18 -27.51 -9.82
N HIS A 92 7.65 -27.55 -11.07
CA HIS A 92 9.08 -27.45 -11.42
C HIS A 92 9.68 -26.06 -11.14
N LEU A 93 8.84 -25.02 -10.99
CA LEU A 93 9.22 -23.65 -10.63
C LEU A 93 8.88 -23.32 -9.17
N LEU A 94 8.66 -24.31 -8.29
CA LEU A 94 8.27 -24.07 -6.90
C LEU A 94 9.21 -23.09 -6.18
N LEU A 95 10.52 -23.28 -6.31
CA LEU A 95 11.51 -22.43 -5.65
C LEU A 95 11.40 -20.96 -6.11
N PRO A 96 11.53 -20.61 -7.41
CA PRO A 96 11.40 -19.22 -7.84
C PRO A 96 10.03 -18.61 -7.55
N ILE A 97 8.94 -19.39 -7.65
CA ILE A 97 7.58 -18.94 -7.32
C ILE A 97 7.47 -18.53 -5.85
N THR A 98 7.89 -19.41 -4.94
CA THR A 98 7.83 -19.15 -3.49
C THR A 98 8.81 -18.07 -3.04
N CYS A 99 9.98 -17.95 -3.68
CA CYS A 99 10.89 -16.83 -3.47
C CYS A 99 10.26 -15.51 -3.87
N LEU A 100 9.60 -15.44 -5.04
CA LEU A 100 8.96 -14.22 -5.53
C LEU A 100 7.78 -13.81 -4.63
N SER A 101 6.88 -14.74 -4.28
CA SER A 101 5.75 -14.44 -3.42
C SER A 101 6.18 -14.05 -2.00
N ASN A 102 7.21 -14.71 -1.44
CA ASN A 102 7.75 -14.38 -0.12
C ASN A 102 8.51 -13.04 -0.11
N LEU A 103 9.24 -12.72 -1.18
CA LEU A 103 9.85 -11.41 -1.38
C LEU A 103 8.80 -10.30 -1.40
N SER A 104 7.75 -10.48 -2.21
CA SER A 104 6.62 -9.53 -2.25
C SER A 104 6.01 -9.34 -0.87
N ARG A 105 5.69 -10.42 -0.14
CA ARG A 105 5.15 -10.31 1.24
C ARG A 105 6.10 -9.66 2.23
N SER A 106 7.41 -9.86 2.05
CA SER A 106 8.41 -9.19 2.90
C SER A 106 8.42 -7.68 2.67
N ILE A 107 8.27 -7.23 1.41
CA ILE A 107 8.10 -5.80 1.06
C ILE A 107 6.79 -5.25 1.63
N VAL A 108 5.68 -5.98 1.46
CA VAL A 108 4.37 -5.65 2.04
C VAL A 108 4.49 -5.50 3.56
N GLY A 109 5.20 -6.40 4.23
CA GLY A 109 5.40 -6.35 5.68
C GLY A 109 6.08 -5.05 6.15
N VAL A 110 7.10 -4.58 5.42
CA VAL A 110 7.77 -3.30 5.72
C VAL A 110 6.83 -2.12 5.43
N ALA A 111 6.26 -2.04 4.23
CA ALA A 111 5.39 -0.94 3.85
C ALA A 111 4.14 -0.86 4.76
N GLY A 112 3.50 -2.00 5.02
CA GLY A 112 2.35 -2.12 5.90
C GLY A 112 2.68 -1.77 7.36
N GLY A 113 3.80 -2.28 7.88
CA GLY A 113 4.26 -1.97 9.24
C GLY A 113 4.56 -0.49 9.44
N SER A 114 5.31 0.12 8.53
CA SER A 114 5.66 1.55 8.59
C SER A 114 4.44 2.46 8.43
N THR A 115 3.56 2.18 7.45
CA THR A 115 2.33 2.95 7.24
C THR A 115 1.36 2.82 8.42
N ARG A 116 1.25 1.63 9.01
CA ARG A 116 0.46 1.42 10.23
C ARG A 116 1.02 2.22 11.40
N ALA A 117 2.34 2.20 11.63
CA ALA A 117 2.96 2.97 12.70
C ALA A 117 2.66 4.48 12.58
N ALA A 118 2.79 5.03 11.37
CA ALA A 118 2.46 6.42 11.09
C ALA A 118 0.96 6.72 11.27
N LEU A 119 0.07 5.79 10.92
CA LEU A 119 -1.37 5.93 11.14
C LEU A 119 -1.72 5.88 12.64
N THR A 120 -1.12 4.98 13.40
CA THR A 120 -1.27 4.90 14.86
C THR A 120 -0.81 6.20 15.51
N GLN A 121 0.32 6.77 15.07
CA GLN A 121 0.79 8.07 15.53
C GLN A 121 -0.21 9.19 15.20
N HIS A 122 -0.79 9.17 13.99
CA HIS A 122 -1.80 10.14 13.59
C HIS A 122 -3.09 10.04 14.43
N GLN A 123 -3.49 8.84 14.81
CA GLN A 123 -4.69 8.56 15.62
C GLN A 123 -4.48 8.80 17.12
N ALA A 124 -3.24 8.77 17.59
CA ALA A 124 -2.85 9.01 18.98
C ALA A 124 -2.93 10.49 19.37
N ILE A 125 -4.15 11.01 19.50
CA ILE A 125 -4.41 12.43 19.78
C ILE A 125 -4.10 12.88 21.22
N ALA A 126 -3.92 11.94 22.16
CA ALA A 126 -3.74 12.23 23.58
C ALA A 126 -2.49 11.54 24.15
N HIS A 127 -1.40 11.52 23.38
CA HIS A 127 -0.16 10.78 23.72
C HIS A 127 -0.42 9.31 24.07
N ASN A 128 -1.49 8.74 23.52
CA ASN A 128 -2.03 7.42 23.84
C ASN A 128 -1.69 6.37 22.77
N MET A 129 -0.49 6.46 22.18
CA MET A 129 -0.09 5.61 21.06
C MET A 129 -0.15 4.11 21.37
N GLY A 130 0.26 3.72 22.59
CA GLY A 130 0.17 2.33 23.05
C GLY A 130 -1.27 1.81 23.13
N ASP A 131 -2.20 2.61 23.65
CA ASP A 131 -3.62 2.24 23.74
C ASP A 131 -4.27 2.11 22.36
N VAL A 132 -4.00 3.06 21.46
CA VAL A 132 -4.47 2.99 20.06
C VAL A 132 -3.92 1.75 19.36
N SER A 133 -2.61 1.50 19.48
CA SER A 133 -1.95 0.32 18.90
C SER A 133 -2.53 -0.99 19.43
N ALA A 134 -2.75 -1.10 20.75
CA ALA A 134 -3.31 -2.29 21.37
C ALA A 134 -4.76 -2.55 20.93
N LYS A 135 -5.59 -1.51 20.82
CA LYS A 135 -6.99 -1.62 20.37
C LYS A 135 -7.08 -1.98 18.88
N ASP A 136 -6.26 -1.35 18.05
CA ASP A 136 -6.16 -1.67 16.63
C ASP A 136 -5.70 -3.12 16.41
N GLY A 137 -4.64 -3.55 17.10
CA GLY A 137 -4.16 -4.93 17.08
C GLY A 137 -5.19 -5.95 17.58
N SER A 138 -5.94 -5.60 18.63
CA SER A 138 -7.02 -6.46 19.14
C SER A 138 -8.19 -6.58 18.15
N GLN A 139 -8.53 -5.49 17.45
CA GLN A 139 -9.55 -5.52 16.39
C GLN A 139 -9.12 -6.44 15.24
N GLU A 140 -7.88 -6.33 14.78
CA GLU A 140 -7.32 -7.20 13.75
C GLU A 140 -7.29 -8.67 14.21
N THR A 141 -6.89 -8.93 15.45
CA THR A 141 -6.87 -10.29 16.03
C THR A 141 -8.26 -10.92 16.07
N LEU A 142 -9.29 -10.16 16.48
CA LEU A 142 -10.67 -10.62 16.48
C LEU A 142 -11.14 -10.99 15.06
N VAL A 143 -10.82 -10.17 14.07
CA VAL A 143 -11.17 -10.44 12.66
C VAL A 143 -10.46 -11.69 12.15
N ASN A 144 -9.18 -11.85 12.45
CA ASN A 144 -8.40 -13.04 12.08
C ASN A 144 -8.92 -14.30 12.76
N LEU A 145 -9.40 -14.21 14.00
CA LEU A 145 -10.04 -15.32 14.69
C LEU A 145 -11.33 -15.77 14.00
N LEU A 146 -12.17 -14.82 13.57
CA LEU A 146 -13.38 -15.14 12.80
C LEU A 146 -13.03 -15.77 11.44
N ALA A 147 -12.04 -15.21 10.74
CA ALA A 147 -11.56 -15.77 9.49
C ALA A 147 -10.97 -17.18 9.67
N LEU A 148 -10.28 -17.45 10.77
CA LEU A 148 -9.76 -18.78 11.12
C LEU A 148 -10.88 -19.82 11.19
N LEU A 149 -11.98 -19.51 11.92
CA LEU A 149 -13.13 -20.43 12.02
C LEU A 149 -13.74 -20.72 10.65
N VAL A 150 -13.87 -19.69 9.81
CA VAL A 150 -14.36 -19.82 8.43
C VAL A 150 -13.40 -20.64 7.58
N ASN A 151 -12.09 -20.41 7.70
CA ASN A 151 -11.05 -21.14 6.97
C ASN A 151 -11.04 -22.62 7.29
N ILE A 152 -11.23 -23.02 8.57
CA ILE A 152 -11.33 -24.44 8.94
C ILE A 152 -12.49 -25.12 8.21
N PHE A 153 -13.66 -24.46 8.13
CA PHE A 153 -14.81 -24.97 7.40
C PHE A 153 -14.60 -24.99 5.88
N LEU A 154 -14.09 -23.89 5.31
CA LEU A 154 -13.83 -23.76 3.88
C LEU A 154 -12.79 -24.77 3.39
N LEU A 155 -11.66 -24.90 4.08
CA LEU A 155 -10.60 -25.85 3.71
C LEU A 155 -11.05 -27.30 3.80
N HIS A 156 -12.03 -27.64 4.65
CA HIS A 156 -12.62 -28.97 4.66
C HIS A 156 -13.53 -29.23 3.45
N THR A 157 -14.31 -28.21 3.06
CA THR A 157 -15.37 -28.32 2.05
C THR A 157 -14.84 -28.20 0.62
N ILE A 158 -13.80 -27.38 0.39
CA ILE A 158 -13.32 -26.98 -0.94
C ILE A 158 -12.25 -27.94 -1.49
N LYS A 159 -11.92 -29.04 -0.80
CA LYS A 159 -10.68 -29.85 -0.94
C LYS A 159 -10.20 -30.24 -2.34
N ARG A 160 -10.97 -30.08 -3.42
CA ARG A 160 -10.58 -30.38 -4.80
C ARG A 160 -11.13 -29.43 -5.87
N ASP A 161 -11.94 -28.43 -5.51
CA ASP A 161 -12.56 -27.55 -6.51
C ASP A 161 -11.70 -26.30 -6.75
N ARG A 162 -10.78 -26.40 -7.72
CA ARG A 162 -9.91 -25.29 -8.11
C ARG A 162 -10.68 -24.11 -8.70
N LEU A 163 -11.81 -24.35 -9.37
CA LEU A 163 -12.62 -23.28 -9.93
C LEU A 163 -13.27 -22.47 -8.81
N LEU A 164 -13.78 -23.14 -7.78
CA LEU A 164 -14.32 -22.49 -6.60
C LEU A 164 -13.24 -21.70 -5.83
N VAL A 165 -12.02 -22.24 -5.69
CA VAL A 165 -10.89 -21.51 -5.07
C VAL A 165 -10.60 -20.20 -5.83
N TRP A 166 -10.47 -20.27 -7.15
CA TRP A 166 -10.21 -19.07 -7.96
C TRP A 166 -11.38 -18.09 -7.94
N PHE A 167 -12.62 -18.59 -7.99
CA PHE A 167 -13.82 -17.75 -7.86
C PHE A 167 -13.84 -16.99 -6.53
N LEU A 168 -13.66 -17.71 -5.41
CA LEU A 168 -13.60 -17.09 -4.07
C LEU A 168 -12.43 -16.10 -3.97
N TYR A 169 -11.27 -16.46 -4.50
CA TYR A 169 -10.11 -15.58 -4.55
C TYR A 169 -10.44 -14.25 -5.24
N PHE A 170 -10.97 -14.28 -6.47
CA PHE A 170 -11.30 -13.04 -7.19
C PHE A 170 -12.38 -12.21 -6.50
N VAL A 171 -13.42 -12.85 -5.96
CA VAL A 171 -14.49 -12.15 -5.23
C VAL A 171 -13.94 -11.47 -3.97
N LEU A 172 -13.18 -12.21 -3.16
CA LEU A 172 -12.62 -11.71 -1.90
C LEU A 172 -11.54 -10.66 -2.12
N THR A 173 -10.65 -10.84 -3.10
CA THR A 173 -9.64 -9.83 -3.49
C THR A 173 -10.31 -8.55 -4.00
N THR A 174 -11.35 -8.64 -4.82
CA THR A 174 -12.10 -7.46 -5.27
C THR A 174 -12.75 -6.72 -4.08
N LEU A 175 -13.39 -7.46 -3.18
CA LEU A 175 -13.99 -6.91 -1.97
C LEU A 175 -12.94 -6.25 -1.06
N HIS A 176 -11.79 -6.93 -0.87
CA HIS A 176 -10.64 -6.47 -0.10
C HIS A 176 -10.10 -5.13 -0.65
N LEU A 177 -9.73 -5.09 -1.93
CA LEU A 177 -9.19 -3.88 -2.56
C LEU A 177 -10.20 -2.72 -2.55
N TYR A 178 -11.49 -3.01 -2.78
CA TYR A 178 -12.52 -1.99 -2.71
C TYR A 178 -12.70 -1.45 -1.27
N ALA A 179 -12.76 -2.33 -0.27
CA ALA A 179 -12.89 -1.93 1.13
C ALA A 179 -11.71 -1.06 1.57
N ASN A 180 -10.49 -1.46 1.21
CA ASN A 180 -9.28 -0.72 1.50
C ASN A 180 -9.25 0.64 0.78
N TYR A 181 -9.58 0.68 -0.51
CA TYR A 181 -9.70 1.95 -1.25
C TYR A 181 -10.66 2.91 -0.56
N ARG A 182 -11.83 2.41 -0.11
CA ARG A 182 -12.80 3.21 0.65
C ARG A 182 -12.25 3.67 2.00
N ALA A 183 -11.48 2.83 2.70
CA ALA A 183 -10.84 3.17 3.98
C ALA A 183 -9.81 4.29 3.82
N ILE A 184 -8.89 4.14 2.87
CA ILE A 184 -7.83 5.11 2.58
C ILE A 184 -8.42 6.46 2.15
N ARG A 185 -9.50 6.47 1.35
CA ARG A 185 -10.20 7.71 0.95
C ARG A 185 -10.87 8.45 2.10
N THR A 186 -11.07 7.82 3.26
CA THR A 186 -11.57 8.50 4.46
C THR A 186 -10.48 9.05 5.37
N LEU A 187 -9.22 8.69 5.17
CA LEU A 187 -8.11 9.19 5.98
C LEU A 187 -7.89 10.69 5.72
N GLN A 188 -7.86 11.46 6.81
CA GLN A 188 -7.65 12.91 6.81
C GLN A 188 -6.33 13.24 7.48
N LEU A 189 -5.24 13.01 6.76
CA LEU A 189 -3.90 13.29 7.24
C LEU A 189 -3.66 14.81 7.33
N ARG A 190 -3.10 15.25 8.46
CA ARG A 190 -2.85 16.67 8.77
C ARG A 190 -1.48 17.16 8.29
N THR A 191 -0.57 16.23 8.01
CA THR A 191 0.76 16.53 7.46
C THR A 191 0.66 16.82 5.96
N PHE A 192 1.69 17.39 5.36
CA PHE A 192 1.81 17.45 3.91
C PHE A 192 2.72 16.33 3.41
N ASN A 193 2.33 15.72 2.30
CA ASN A 193 3.27 15.15 1.34
C ASN A 193 3.32 16.05 0.11
N TRP A 194 4.13 15.66 -0.87
CA TRP A 194 4.27 16.42 -2.11
C TRP A 194 2.92 16.62 -2.83
N ASN A 195 2.13 15.57 -2.97
CA ASN A 195 0.81 15.63 -3.63
C ASN A 195 -0.13 16.62 -2.95
N ARG A 196 -0.29 16.52 -1.63
CA ARG A 196 -1.17 17.41 -0.85
C ARG A 196 -0.67 18.85 -0.88
N PHE A 197 0.65 19.05 -0.86
CA PHE A 197 1.26 20.37 -0.97
C PHE A 197 0.99 21.01 -2.33
N VAL A 198 1.27 20.30 -3.43
CA VAL A 198 1.03 20.77 -4.80
C VAL A 198 -0.44 21.11 -5.02
N LEU A 199 -1.36 20.24 -4.58
CA LEU A 199 -2.81 20.49 -4.68
C LEU A 199 -3.23 21.75 -3.93
N LEU A 200 -2.67 21.99 -2.73
CA LEU A 200 -2.97 23.19 -1.95
C LEU A 200 -2.44 24.45 -2.65
N CYS A 201 -1.19 24.43 -3.10
CA CYS A 201 -0.59 25.56 -3.82
C CYS A 201 -1.37 25.89 -5.10
N GLN A 202 -1.70 24.88 -5.91
CA GLN A 202 -2.51 25.06 -7.11
C GLN A 202 -3.84 25.72 -6.83
N TYR A 203 -4.56 25.23 -5.81
CA TYR A 203 -5.83 25.81 -5.44
C TYR A 203 -5.68 27.26 -4.99
N TYR A 204 -4.70 27.53 -4.12
CA TYR A 204 -4.44 28.86 -3.60
C TYR A 204 -4.08 29.87 -4.69
N PHE A 205 -3.20 29.51 -5.63
CA PHE A 205 -2.83 30.42 -6.73
C PHE A 205 -3.99 30.67 -7.71
N GLN A 206 -4.90 29.71 -7.89
CA GLN A 206 -6.05 29.87 -8.78
C GLN A 206 -7.19 30.68 -8.13
N HIS A 207 -7.47 30.48 -6.84
CA HIS A 207 -8.67 31.00 -6.18
C HIS A 207 -8.38 32.07 -5.12
N GLY A 208 -7.14 32.21 -4.65
CA GLY A 208 -6.76 33.12 -3.56
C GLY A 208 -7.16 32.63 -2.16
N GLU A 209 -7.62 31.39 -2.03
CA GLU A 209 -8.16 30.82 -0.78
C GLU A 209 -7.40 29.56 -0.34
N ILE A 210 -7.27 29.37 0.97
CA ILE A 210 -6.66 28.17 1.56
C ILE A 210 -7.76 27.12 1.76
N GLN A 211 -7.59 25.94 1.15
CA GLN A 211 -8.55 24.85 1.25
C GLN A 211 -8.46 24.03 2.54
N THR A 212 -9.57 23.37 2.86
CA THR A 212 -9.65 22.50 4.05
C THR A 212 -8.85 21.21 3.87
N ILE A 213 -8.36 20.66 4.99
CA ILE A 213 -7.67 19.35 5.04
C ILE A 213 -8.51 18.26 4.38
N LYS A 214 -9.83 18.28 4.62
CA LYS A 214 -10.79 17.32 4.03
C LYS A 214 -10.83 17.41 2.51
N TYR A 215 -10.86 18.63 1.95
CA TYR A 215 -10.87 18.83 0.51
C TYR A 215 -9.58 18.30 -0.12
N ILE A 216 -8.41 18.71 0.39
CA ILE A 216 -7.11 18.29 -0.14
C ILE A 216 -6.93 16.77 -0.04
N ASN A 217 -7.23 16.16 1.11
CA ASN A 217 -7.12 14.70 1.29
C ASN A 217 -8.07 13.90 0.39
N ARG A 218 -9.22 14.47 0.01
CA ARG A 218 -10.18 13.81 -0.88
C ARG A 218 -9.73 13.84 -2.35
N HIS A 219 -9.00 14.88 -2.74
CA HIS A 219 -8.51 15.07 -4.12
C HIS A 219 -7.08 14.57 -4.33
N GLU A 220 -6.38 14.20 -3.26
CA GLU A 220 -5.08 13.54 -3.33
C GLU A 220 -5.15 12.26 -4.20
N PRO A 221 -4.29 12.13 -5.23
CA PRO A 221 -4.19 10.89 -5.99
C PRO A 221 -3.57 9.79 -5.12
N ILE A 222 -4.21 8.61 -5.08
CA ILE A 222 -3.73 7.45 -4.29
C ILE A 222 -2.63 6.69 -5.03
N LEU A 223 -2.75 6.52 -6.34
CA LEU A 223 -1.87 5.63 -7.13
C LEU A 223 -0.69 6.33 -7.80
N LYS A 224 -0.60 7.66 -7.73
CA LYS A 224 0.43 8.40 -8.46
C LYS A 224 0.99 9.50 -7.59
N GLU A 225 2.31 9.57 -7.54
CA GLU A 225 3.00 10.76 -7.09
C GLU A 225 3.00 11.79 -8.23
N VAL A 226 2.64 13.02 -7.91
CA VAL A 226 2.56 14.12 -8.85
C VAL A 226 3.99 14.60 -9.10
N GLN A 227 4.57 14.22 -10.24
CA GLN A 227 5.88 14.71 -10.70
C GLN A 227 5.78 16.13 -11.29
N GLN A 228 5.20 17.07 -10.54
CA GLN A 228 5.20 18.48 -10.93
C GLN A 228 6.30 19.18 -10.15
N SER A 229 7.13 19.98 -10.83
CA SER A 229 8.02 20.93 -10.17
C SER A 229 7.28 22.26 -10.01
N ILE A 230 7.14 22.74 -8.78
CA ILE A 230 6.70 24.11 -8.54
C ILE A 230 7.93 24.99 -8.72
N ARG A 231 8.08 25.59 -9.91
CA ARG A 231 9.07 26.66 -10.11
C ARG A 231 8.45 27.97 -9.65
N SER A 232 8.87 28.44 -8.47
CA SER A 232 8.60 29.81 -8.02
C SER A 232 9.75 30.71 -8.44
N TYR A 233 9.50 31.68 -9.31
CA TYR A 233 10.44 32.78 -9.53
C TYR A 233 10.28 33.77 -8.39
N VAL A 234 11.11 33.63 -7.34
CA VAL A 234 11.14 34.58 -6.22
C VAL A 234 12.22 35.62 -6.52
N GLY A 235 11.79 36.82 -6.88
CA GLY A 235 12.65 37.96 -7.14
C GLY A 235 12.64 38.40 -8.60
N ILE A 236 12.52 39.71 -8.80
CA ILE A 236 12.85 40.41 -10.04
C ILE A 236 14.02 41.31 -9.68
N GLN A 237 15.01 41.42 -10.55
CA GLN A 237 16.05 42.44 -10.44
C GLN A 237 15.36 43.81 -10.61
N LEU A 238 15.21 44.56 -9.53
CA LEU A 238 14.66 45.92 -9.57
C LEU A 238 15.64 46.80 -10.34
N ASN A 239 15.40 47.01 -11.64
CA ASN A 239 16.02 48.12 -12.34
C ASN A 239 15.38 49.40 -11.82
N GLU A 240 16.19 50.33 -11.35
CA GLU A 240 15.84 51.52 -10.54
C GLU A 240 14.84 52.51 -11.17
N ASN A 241 14.35 52.28 -12.40
CA ASN A 241 13.68 53.32 -13.18
C ASN A 241 12.14 53.21 -13.29
N HIS A 242 11.48 52.19 -12.74
CA HIS A 242 10.01 52.16 -12.74
C HIS A 242 9.43 51.43 -11.52
N VAL A 243 9.39 52.12 -10.37
CA VAL A 243 8.53 51.70 -9.25
C VAL A 243 7.19 52.40 -9.41
N GLN A 244 6.30 51.82 -10.23
CA GLN A 244 4.87 51.99 -10.03
C GLN A 244 4.44 50.98 -8.96
N SER A 245 3.46 51.35 -8.13
CA SER A 245 2.90 50.46 -7.11
C SER A 245 2.46 49.15 -7.75
N ILE A 246 3.22 48.08 -7.51
CA ILE A 246 2.87 46.74 -7.97
C ILE A 246 1.68 46.29 -7.12
N ASP A 247 0.52 46.08 -7.76
CA ASP A 247 -0.57 45.35 -7.13
C ASP A 247 -0.13 43.89 -6.97
N ILE A 248 0.23 43.53 -5.73
CA ILE A 248 0.73 42.20 -5.35
C ILE A 248 -0.27 41.11 -5.77
N ASN A 249 -1.58 41.39 -5.73
CA ASN A 249 -2.59 40.41 -6.11
C ASN A 249 -2.60 40.13 -7.62
N GLN A 250 -2.41 41.17 -8.43
CA GLN A 250 -2.32 41.03 -9.89
C GLN A 250 -0.98 40.44 -10.33
N PHE A 251 0.10 40.77 -9.61
CA PHE A 251 1.42 40.20 -9.81
C PHE A 251 1.47 38.69 -9.52
N ILE A 252 0.88 38.27 -8.39
CA ILE A 252 0.81 36.84 -8.04
C ILE A 252 0.06 36.05 -9.11
N LYS A 253 -1.07 36.58 -9.61
CA LYS A 253 -1.85 35.94 -10.69
C LYS A 253 -1.09 35.80 -12.01
N ASN A 254 -0.27 36.79 -12.38
CA ASN A 254 0.40 36.81 -13.68
C ASN A 254 1.75 36.06 -13.70
N HIS A 255 2.47 35.98 -12.57
CA HIS A 255 3.83 35.42 -12.51
C HIS A 255 3.95 34.08 -11.77
N PHE A 256 2.93 33.64 -11.02
CA PHE A 256 2.87 32.28 -10.46
C PHE A 256 2.05 31.35 -11.35
N SER A 257 2.43 31.24 -12.62
CA SER A 257 1.93 30.18 -13.48
C SER A 257 2.69 28.88 -13.18
N ILE A 258 2.07 27.95 -12.45
CA ILE A 258 2.57 26.56 -12.40
C ILE A 258 2.39 25.99 -13.81
N LEU A 259 3.50 25.89 -14.56
CA LEU A 259 3.51 25.31 -15.89
C LEU A 259 3.05 23.85 -15.81
N TYR A 260 1.84 23.58 -16.27
CA TYR A 260 1.34 22.23 -16.51
C TYR A 260 2.08 21.67 -17.73
N ASN A 261 3.28 21.14 -17.53
CA ASN A 261 4.00 20.53 -18.63
C ASN A 261 3.44 19.11 -18.87
N GLN A 262 2.45 19.04 -19.75
CA GLN A 262 1.83 17.79 -20.23
C GLN A 262 2.82 16.92 -21.05
N TYR A 263 4.05 17.43 -21.29
CA TYR A 263 5.10 16.77 -22.08
C TYR A 263 6.30 16.24 -21.29
N LEU A 264 6.29 16.25 -19.95
CA LEU A 264 7.26 15.46 -19.18
C LEU A 264 6.82 13.97 -19.13
N LYS A 265 6.75 13.37 -20.32
CA LYS A 265 7.11 11.96 -20.51
C LYS A 265 8.63 11.95 -20.70
N CYS A 266 9.37 11.82 -19.61
CA CYS A 266 10.78 11.48 -19.70
C CYS A 266 11.03 10.26 -18.81
N PHE A 267 11.11 9.11 -19.50
CA PHE A 267 11.64 7.79 -19.16
C PHE A 267 11.57 7.30 -17.72
#